data_AF-A0A960QAQ9-F1
#
_entry.id   AF-A0A960QAQ9-F1
#
_cell.length_a   1.000
_cell.length_b   1.000
_cell.length_c   1.000
_cell.angle_alpha   90.00
_cell.angle_beta   90.00
_cell.angle_gamma   90.00
#
_symmetry.space_group_name_H-M   'P 1'
#
loop_
_entity.id
_entity.type
_entity.pdbx_description
1 polymer ?
#
loop_
_entity_poly.entity_id
_entity_poly.type
_entity_poly.pdbx_seq_one_letter_code
_entity_poly.pdbx_strand_id
1 'polypeptide(L)'
;FQIQRLKDKLGTRKLPTAELLLRGVPALPVAGLEHGVRAIAPMLNVTRTWNAVSAVSLMRRGLALAGDYAARRHAFGARLAEKPLHRDTLAGLQAEQEGAFHLTFRVVELLGLEEVGEASEDELALLRLLTPVAKLTTGRQAVTVASEVLEAFGGAGYVEDTGLPVLLRDSQVLPIWEGTTNVLSLDLLRALGETGGPAPLARELERCLVDPGPGLVEPAAAARRSFDGALAWLAATADDRAALEAGARRFALALGRSLELALVVRHAAWAARHGDPAPAAAARRLAARLPASLDVFDPTDADLLLGG
;
A
#
# COMPACT_ATOMS: atom_id res chain seq x y z
N PHE A 1 13.33 -27.80 21.14
CA PHE A 1 12.14 -27.54 20.31
C PHE A 1 12.08 -28.60 19.21
N GLN A 2 10.91 -28.85 18.61
CA GLN A 2 10.76 -29.77 17.48
C GLN A 2 10.12 -29.06 16.29
N ILE A 3 10.70 -29.23 15.09
CA ILE A 3 10.10 -28.79 13.82
C ILE A 3 9.17 -29.92 13.36
N GLN A 4 7.86 -29.65 13.32
CA GLN A 4 6.88 -30.66 12.92
C GLN A 4 6.85 -30.85 11.41
N ARG A 5 6.78 -29.74 10.66
CA ARG A 5 6.84 -29.73 9.19
C ARG A 5 7.16 -28.35 8.66
N LEU A 6 7.58 -28.29 7.40
CA LEU A 6 7.57 -27.07 6.60
C LEU A 6 6.21 -26.89 5.91
N LYS A 7 5.80 -25.64 5.71
CA LYS A 7 4.58 -25.29 4.97
C LYS A 7 4.83 -25.42 3.46
N ASP A 8 3.91 -26.08 2.75
CA ASP A 8 3.82 -25.95 1.29
C ASP A 8 3.02 -24.69 0.98
N LYS A 9 3.66 -23.72 0.31
CA LYS A 9 3.17 -22.36 0.13
C LYS A 9 3.09 -22.02 -1.35
N LEU A 10 2.12 -21.17 -1.71
CA LEU A 10 2.00 -20.58 -3.05
C LEU A 10 3.28 -19.85 -3.49
N GLY A 11 3.71 -18.88 -2.70
CA GLY A 11 4.93 -18.11 -2.90
C GLY A 11 5.86 -18.22 -1.70
N THR A 12 6.94 -17.44 -1.71
CA THR A 12 8.00 -17.43 -0.68
C THR A 12 8.58 -18.82 -0.42
N ARG A 13 8.60 -19.70 -1.44
CA ARG A 13 9.02 -21.11 -1.28
C ARG A 13 10.49 -21.25 -0.85
N LYS A 14 11.30 -20.20 -1.06
CA LYS A 14 12.69 -20.09 -0.58
C LYS A 14 12.80 -19.89 0.93
N LEU A 15 11.76 -19.34 1.58
CA LEU A 15 11.72 -19.08 3.02
C LEU A 15 11.19 -20.32 3.76
N PRO A 16 11.98 -21.00 4.62
CA PRO A 16 11.49 -22.12 5.41
C PRO A 16 10.52 -21.62 6.48
N THR A 17 9.22 -21.84 6.25
CA THR A 17 8.18 -21.54 7.23
C THR A 17 7.75 -22.84 7.88
N ALA A 18 7.86 -22.93 9.22
CA ALA A 18 7.68 -24.16 9.96
C ALA A 18 6.54 -24.10 10.98
N GLU A 19 6.00 -25.28 11.32
CA GLU A 19 5.23 -25.48 12.56
C GLU A 19 6.19 -25.95 13.66
N LEU A 20 6.14 -25.31 14.83
CA LEU A 20 7.04 -25.58 15.95
C LEU A 20 6.27 -26.13 17.14
N LEU A 21 6.76 -27.24 17.71
CA LEU A 21 6.32 -27.74 19.01
C LEU A 21 7.38 -27.39 20.07
N LEU A 22 6.98 -26.54 21.02
CA LEU A 22 7.82 -26.10 22.13
C LEU A 22 7.42 -26.86 23.40
N ARG A 23 8.26 -27.82 23.84
CA ARG A 23 8.09 -28.56 25.10
C ARG A 23 9.34 -28.41 25.96
N GLY A 24 9.18 -27.86 27.17
CA GLY A 24 10.27 -27.65 28.10
C GLY A 24 11.43 -26.82 27.53
N VAL A 25 11.17 -26.00 26.51
CA VAL A 25 12.20 -25.17 25.87
C VAL A 25 12.47 -24.00 26.81
N PRO A 26 13.72 -23.80 27.27
CA PRO A 26 14.05 -22.65 28.08
C PRO A 26 13.72 -21.35 27.33
N ALA A 27 13.04 -20.42 28.00
CA ALA A 27 12.70 -19.11 27.46
C ALA A 27 13.06 -18.03 28.50
N LEU A 28 13.56 -16.90 28.01
CA LEU A 28 13.87 -15.74 28.83
C LEU A 28 12.84 -14.65 28.56
N PRO A 29 12.19 -14.09 29.59
CA PRO A 29 11.32 -12.93 29.42
C PRO A 29 12.13 -11.73 28.94
N VAL A 30 11.72 -11.13 27.82
CA VAL A 30 12.40 -9.95 27.23
C VAL A 30 11.83 -8.65 27.77
N ALA A 31 10.53 -8.60 28.06
CA ALA A 31 9.81 -7.41 28.53
C ALA A 31 8.90 -7.70 29.73
N GLY A 32 9.36 -8.58 30.63
CA GLY A 32 8.53 -9.11 31.72
C GLY A 32 7.54 -10.19 31.24
N LEU A 33 6.62 -10.58 32.12
CA LEU A 33 5.62 -11.63 31.87
C LEU A 33 4.22 -11.07 31.54
N GLU A 34 4.04 -9.75 31.68
CA GLU A 34 2.77 -9.07 31.48
C GLU A 34 2.79 -8.27 30.16
N HIS A 35 1.62 -8.03 29.59
CA HIS A 35 1.44 -7.16 28.42
C HIS A 35 2.27 -7.51 27.16
N GLY A 36 2.53 -8.81 26.90
CA GLY A 36 3.33 -9.26 25.76
C GLY A 36 2.89 -8.74 24.38
N VAL A 37 1.58 -8.53 24.15
CA VAL A 37 1.05 -7.92 22.92
C VAL A 37 1.53 -6.48 22.75
N ARG A 38 1.58 -5.69 23.83
CA ARG A 38 2.09 -4.32 23.80
C ARG A 38 3.60 -4.31 23.54
N ALA A 39 4.32 -5.26 24.14
CA ALA A 39 5.77 -5.38 23.97
C ALA A 39 6.20 -5.78 22.55
N ILE A 40 5.40 -6.58 21.84
CA ILE A 40 5.71 -7.00 20.46
C ILE A 40 5.21 -6.02 19.39
N ALA A 41 4.31 -5.11 19.73
CA ALA A 41 3.71 -4.17 18.77
C ALA A 41 4.73 -3.32 17.99
N PRO A 42 5.83 -2.80 18.59
CA PRO A 42 6.86 -2.07 17.83
C PRO A 42 7.50 -2.90 16.71
N MET A 43 7.71 -4.21 16.93
CA MET A 43 8.22 -5.11 15.88
C MET A 43 7.25 -5.22 14.71
N LEU A 44 5.94 -5.18 14.96
CA LEU A 44 4.93 -5.19 13.90
C LEU A 44 5.01 -3.92 13.05
N ASN A 45 5.31 -2.76 13.63
CA ASN A 45 5.48 -1.53 12.84
C ASN A 45 6.65 -1.67 11.86
N VAL A 46 7.81 -2.13 12.33
CA VAL A 46 9.00 -2.36 11.50
C VAL A 46 8.72 -3.36 10.38
N THR A 47 8.13 -4.51 10.70
CA THR A 47 7.82 -5.56 9.71
C THR A 47 6.75 -5.12 8.70
N ARG A 48 5.76 -4.32 9.09
CA ARG A 48 4.78 -3.72 8.19
C ARG A 48 5.41 -2.70 7.23
N THR A 49 6.35 -1.88 7.72
CA THR A 49 7.15 -0.99 6.87
C THR A 49 7.98 -1.77 5.86
N TRP A 50 8.68 -2.83 6.30
CA TRP A 50 9.41 -3.73 5.40
C TRP A 50 8.52 -4.45 4.38
N ASN A 51 7.29 -4.78 4.75
CA ASN A 51 6.30 -5.33 3.83
C ASN A 51 5.96 -4.33 2.72
N ALA A 52 5.75 -3.05 3.05
CA ALA A 52 5.53 -2.00 2.06
C ALA A 52 6.76 -1.79 1.15
N VAL A 53 7.98 -1.80 1.71
CA VAL A 53 9.24 -1.78 0.94
C VAL A 53 9.34 -2.96 -0.03
N SER A 54 8.94 -4.16 0.42
CA SER A 54 8.92 -5.35 -0.41
C SER A 54 7.90 -5.24 -1.56
N ALA A 55 6.72 -4.67 -1.27
CA ALA A 55 5.68 -4.41 -2.26
C ALA A 55 6.19 -3.50 -3.39
N VAL A 56 6.77 -2.35 -3.06
CA VAL A 56 7.26 -1.40 -4.07
C VAL A 56 8.46 -1.96 -4.84
N SER A 57 9.31 -2.77 -4.20
CA SER A 57 10.43 -3.43 -4.84
C SER A 57 9.97 -4.45 -5.90
N LEU A 58 8.95 -5.26 -5.59
CA LEU A 58 8.39 -6.22 -6.55
C LEU A 58 7.68 -5.54 -7.71
N MET A 59 6.91 -4.47 -7.45
CA MET A 59 6.31 -3.66 -8.51
C MET A 59 7.38 -3.10 -9.45
N ARG A 60 8.45 -2.51 -8.89
CA ARG A 60 9.55 -1.93 -9.68
C ARG A 60 10.27 -2.99 -10.51
N ARG A 61 10.53 -4.17 -9.93
CA ARG A 61 11.15 -5.29 -10.65
C ARG A 61 10.28 -5.74 -11.83
N GLY A 62 8.98 -5.91 -11.61
CA GLY A 62 8.04 -6.31 -12.64
C GLY A 62 7.98 -5.32 -13.80
N LEU A 63 7.84 -4.03 -13.49
CA LEU A 63 7.85 -2.94 -14.46
C LEU A 63 9.13 -2.87 -15.30
N ALA A 64 10.30 -3.04 -14.66
CA ALA A 64 11.57 -3.03 -15.37
C ALA A 64 11.65 -4.17 -16.41
N LEU A 65 11.22 -5.38 -16.02
CA LEU A 65 11.18 -6.52 -16.93
C LEU A 65 10.17 -6.32 -18.06
N ALA A 66 8.96 -5.85 -17.73
CA ALA A 66 7.91 -5.62 -18.72
C ALA A 66 8.31 -4.54 -19.74
N GLY A 67 8.92 -3.44 -19.30
CA GLY A 67 9.44 -2.39 -20.18
C GLY A 67 10.51 -2.89 -21.15
N ASP A 68 11.48 -3.67 -20.65
CA ASP A 68 12.54 -4.27 -21.46
C ASP A 68 11.99 -5.32 -22.45
N TYR A 69 10.99 -6.10 -22.05
CA TYR A 69 10.29 -7.00 -22.97
C TYR A 69 9.51 -6.24 -24.05
N ALA A 70 8.79 -5.18 -23.67
CA ALA A 70 8.02 -4.37 -24.59
C ALA A 70 8.89 -3.72 -25.68
N ALA A 71 10.14 -3.38 -25.35
CA ALA A 71 11.12 -2.81 -26.27
C ALA A 71 11.66 -3.82 -27.31
N ARG A 72 11.41 -5.12 -27.15
CA ARG A 72 11.92 -6.20 -28.01
C ARG A 72 10.83 -7.00 -28.70
N ARG A 73 9.69 -7.20 -28.04
CA ARG A 73 8.59 -8.03 -28.56
C ARG A 73 7.84 -7.30 -29.68
N HIS A 74 7.79 -7.90 -30.86
CA HIS A 74 6.96 -7.44 -31.97
C HIS A 74 5.57 -8.08 -31.96
N ALA A 75 4.53 -7.26 -32.17
CA ALA A 75 3.17 -7.71 -32.42
C ALA A 75 2.47 -6.69 -33.34
N PHE A 76 1.66 -7.18 -34.28
CA PHE A 76 0.95 -6.33 -35.25
C PHE A 76 1.89 -5.33 -35.96
N GLY A 77 3.06 -5.80 -36.40
CA GLY A 77 4.00 -5.02 -37.22
C GLY A 77 4.88 -3.99 -36.50
N ALA A 78 4.82 -3.86 -35.18
CA ALA A 78 5.71 -2.96 -34.42
C ALA A 78 6.07 -3.55 -33.05
N ARG A 79 7.03 -2.97 -32.34
CA ARG A 79 7.33 -3.34 -30.95
C ARG A 79 6.16 -2.96 -30.04
N LEU A 80 5.95 -3.71 -28.97
CA LEU A 80 4.92 -3.36 -27.99
C LEU A 80 5.14 -1.97 -27.38
N ALA A 81 6.41 -1.56 -27.16
CA ALA A 81 6.76 -0.22 -26.70
C ALA A 81 6.35 0.92 -27.65
N GLU A 82 6.03 0.59 -28.92
CA GLU A 82 5.54 1.53 -29.94
C GLU A 82 4.00 1.49 -30.06
N LYS A 83 3.33 0.54 -29.40
CA LYS A 83 1.86 0.46 -29.40
C LYS A 83 1.29 1.40 -28.34
N PRO A 84 0.46 2.40 -28.71
CA PRO A 84 -0.10 3.35 -27.75
C PRO A 84 -0.85 2.68 -26.59
N LEU A 85 -1.60 1.62 -26.88
CA LEU A 85 -2.31 0.83 -25.87
C LEU A 85 -1.37 0.26 -24.81
N HIS A 86 -0.30 -0.40 -25.22
CA HIS A 86 0.65 -1.03 -24.29
C HIS A 86 1.43 -0.01 -23.48
N ARG A 87 1.79 1.12 -24.11
CA ARG A 87 2.40 2.27 -23.42
C ARG A 87 1.48 2.84 -22.35
N ASP A 88 0.18 2.94 -22.64
CA ASP A 88 -0.80 3.46 -21.68
C ASP A 88 -0.94 2.55 -20.46
N THR A 89 -1.03 1.24 -20.66
CA THR A 89 -1.03 0.24 -19.57
C THR A 89 0.22 0.38 -18.69
N LEU A 90 1.43 0.34 -19.28
CA LEU A 90 2.68 0.44 -18.53
C LEU A 90 2.82 1.80 -17.82
N ALA A 91 2.37 2.89 -18.43
CA ALA A 91 2.38 4.21 -17.80
C ALA A 91 1.42 4.28 -16.59
N GLY A 92 0.28 3.59 -16.65
CA GLY A 92 -0.61 3.42 -15.52
C GLY A 92 0.06 2.67 -14.37
N LEU A 93 0.69 1.53 -14.65
CA LEU A 93 1.42 0.73 -13.66
C LEU A 93 2.61 1.48 -13.06
N GLN A 94 3.34 2.27 -13.86
CA GLN A 94 4.42 3.11 -13.37
C GLN A 94 3.90 4.19 -12.41
N ALA A 95 2.74 4.80 -12.70
CA ALA A 95 2.12 5.76 -11.79
C ALA A 95 1.68 5.10 -10.46
N GLU A 96 1.15 3.88 -10.50
CA GLU A 96 0.85 3.08 -9.30
C GLU A 96 2.11 2.84 -8.45
N GLN A 97 3.21 2.42 -9.08
CA GLN A 97 4.46 2.18 -8.39
C GLN A 97 5.05 3.46 -7.80
N GLU A 98 4.93 4.60 -8.49
CA GLU A 98 5.37 5.91 -8.02
C GLU A 98 4.62 6.32 -6.74
N GLY A 99 3.28 6.24 -6.74
CA GLY A 99 2.46 6.52 -5.56
C GLY A 99 2.85 5.64 -4.37
N ALA A 100 2.91 4.33 -4.60
CA ALA A 100 3.27 3.35 -3.58
C ALA A 100 4.68 3.60 -3.01
N PHE A 101 5.63 3.99 -3.86
CA PHE A 101 6.99 4.33 -3.46
C PHE A 101 7.03 5.53 -2.51
N HIS A 102 6.41 6.65 -2.89
CA HIS A 102 6.42 7.84 -2.03
C HIS A 102 5.69 7.61 -0.71
N LEU A 103 4.56 6.90 -0.70
CA LEU A 103 3.86 6.53 0.54
C LEU A 103 4.74 5.65 1.44
N THR A 104 5.40 4.65 0.86
CA THR A 104 6.32 3.76 1.59
C THR A 104 7.49 4.53 2.18
N PHE A 105 8.15 5.39 1.39
CA PHE A 105 9.32 6.12 1.84
C PHE A 105 8.98 7.24 2.83
N ARG A 106 7.75 7.76 2.83
CA ARG A 106 7.29 8.63 3.92
C ARG A 106 7.21 7.89 5.25
N VAL A 107 6.74 6.64 5.26
CA VAL A 107 6.76 5.82 6.48
C VAL A 107 8.20 5.48 6.91
N VAL A 108 9.09 5.21 5.95
CA VAL A 108 10.53 4.98 6.24
C VAL A 108 11.17 6.22 6.87
N GLU A 109 10.90 7.41 6.32
CA GLU A 109 11.40 8.68 6.88
C GLU A 109 10.92 8.89 8.32
N LEU A 110 9.63 8.69 8.58
CA LEU A 110 9.04 8.83 9.91
C LEU A 110 9.59 7.82 10.92
N LEU A 111 9.78 6.56 10.50
CA LEU A 111 10.41 5.53 11.33
C LEU A 111 11.86 5.91 11.66
N GLY A 112 12.62 6.42 10.68
CA GLY A 112 13.98 6.90 10.92
C GLY A 112 14.04 8.03 11.95
N LEU A 113 13.12 9.01 11.86
CA LEU A 113 13.00 10.11 12.84
C LEU A 113 12.65 9.59 14.24
N GLU A 114 11.78 8.58 14.36
CA GLU A 114 11.47 7.94 15.65
C GLU A 114 12.73 7.26 16.23
N GLU A 115 13.46 6.48 15.42
CA GLU A 115 14.63 5.71 15.86
C GLU A 115 15.78 6.59 16.36
N VAL A 116 15.96 7.80 15.78
CA VAL A 116 16.98 8.76 16.23
C VAL A 116 16.48 9.75 17.28
N GLY A 117 15.21 9.66 17.69
CA GLY A 117 14.61 10.54 18.71
C GLY A 117 14.37 11.98 18.23
N GLU A 118 14.24 12.20 16.93
CA GLU A 118 13.99 13.52 16.32
C GLU A 118 12.53 13.71 15.86
N ALA A 119 11.69 12.67 15.93
CA ALA A 119 10.28 12.78 15.61
C ALA A 119 9.52 13.63 16.63
N SER A 120 8.75 14.60 16.15
CA SER A 120 7.75 15.32 16.94
C SER A 120 6.57 14.42 17.34
N GLU A 121 5.77 14.84 18.33
CA GLU A 121 4.56 14.11 18.74
C GLU A 121 3.57 13.91 17.57
N ASP A 122 3.47 14.89 16.67
CA ASP A 122 2.64 14.78 15.47
C ASP A 122 3.20 13.76 14.48
N GLU A 123 4.52 13.70 14.31
CA GLU A 123 5.15 12.71 13.43
C GLU A 123 5.03 11.30 13.97
N LEU A 124 5.09 11.10 15.29
CA LEU A 124 4.82 9.82 15.93
C LEU A 124 3.36 9.39 15.74
N ALA A 125 2.41 10.32 15.91
CA ALA A 125 1.00 10.07 15.65
C ALA A 125 0.74 9.74 14.17
N LEU A 126 1.38 10.47 13.25
CA LEU A 126 1.33 10.20 11.82
C LEU A 126 1.91 8.83 11.50
N LEU A 127 3.07 8.45 12.05
CA LEU A 127 3.69 7.15 11.86
C LEU A 127 2.77 6.01 12.29
N ARG A 128 2.13 6.16 13.45
CA ARG A 128 1.15 5.19 14.00
C ARG A 128 -0.04 4.96 13.06
N LEU A 129 -0.54 6.02 12.43
CA LEU A 129 -1.67 5.97 11.49
C LEU A 129 -1.24 5.50 10.09
N LEU A 130 -0.11 5.98 9.59
CA LEU A 130 0.31 5.81 8.21
C LEU A 130 0.89 4.42 7.93
N THR A 131 1.55 3.80 8.92
CA THR A 131 2.13 2.45 8.78
C THR A 131 1.12 1.39 8.33
N PRO A 132 -0.04 1.19 9.00
CA PRO A 132 -1.05 0.23 8.52
C PRO A 132 -1.64 0.63 7.16
N VAL A 133 -1.84 1.93 6.89
CA VAL A 133 -2.34 2.45 5.61
C VAL A 133 -1.38 2.13 4.46
N ALA A 134 -0.08 2.37 4.63
CA ALA A 134 0.94 2.06 3.64
C ALA A 134 0.99 0.56 3.36
N LYS A 135 1.03 -0.26 4.42
CA LYS A 135 1.10 -1.72 4.29
C LYS A 135 -0.11 -2.28 3.54
N LEU A 136 -1.33 -1.91 3.93
CA LEU A 136 -2.55 -2.45 3.31
C LEU A 136 -2.73 -1.99 1.85
N THR A 137 -2.33 -0.75 1.54
CA THR A 137 -2.47 -0.15 0.20
C THR A 137 -1.47 -0.80 -0.76
N THR A 138 -0.18 -0.74 -0.41
CA THR A 138 0.91 -1.29 -1.25
C THR A 138 0.84 -2.79 -1.40
N GLY A 139 0.47 -3.53 -0.35
CA GLY A 139 0.30 -4.98 -0.43
C GLY A 139 -0.78 -5.39 -1.42
N ARG A 140 -1.87 -4.63 -1.53
CA ARG A 140 -2.93 -4.85 -2.54
C ARG A 140 -2.46 -4.49 -3.94
N GLN A 141 -1.84 -3.32 -4.10
CA GLN A 141 -1.30 -2.89 -5.40
C GLN A 141 -0.27 -3.88 -5.93
N ALA A 142 0.56 -4.48 -5.09
CA ALA A 142 1.64 -5.36 -5.54
C ALA A 142 1.12 -6.58 -6.30
N VAL A 143 -0.02 -7.12 -5.87
CA VAL A 143 -0.69 -8.24 -6.53
C VAL A 143 -1.27 -7.80 -7.87
N THR A 144 -2.00 -6.67 -7.90
CA THR A 144 -2.57 -6.11 -9.14
C THR A 144 -1.49 -5.82 -10.16
N VAL A 145 -0.42 -5.11 -9.76
CA VAL A 145 0.70 -4.77 -10.63
C VAL A 145 1.42 -6.03 -11.11
N ALA A 146 1.66 -7.01 -10.23
CA ALA A 146 2.30 -8.26 -10.64
C ALA A 146 1.47 -9.02 -11.69
N SER A 147 0.15 -9.09 -11.51
CA SER A 147 -0.75 -9.75 -12.47
C SER A 147 -0.67 -9.11 -13.86
N GLU A 148 -0.77 -7.78 -13.93
CA GLU A 148 -0.66 -7.00 -15.17
C GLU A 148 0.74 -7.12 -15.81
N VAL A 149 1.79 -7.15 -14.98
CA VAL A 149 3.16 -7.39 -15.45
C VAL A 149 3.26 -8.75 -16.11
N LEU A 150 2.71 -9.81 -15.54
CA LEU A 150 2.72 -11.14 -16.17
C LEU A 150 1.96 -11.12 -17.50
N GLU A 151 0.80 -10.48 -17.55
CA GLU A 151 0.00 -10.34 -18.77
C GLU A 151 0.77 -9.62 -19.90
N ALA A 152 1.62 -8.65 -19.56
CA ALA A 152 2.46 -7.95 -20.54
C ALA A 152 3.44 -8.88 -21.31
N PHE A 153 3.74 -10.07 -20.77
CA PHE A 153 4.54 -11.10 -21.45
C PHE A 153 3.70 -12.08 -22.28
N GLY A 154 2.38 -12.01 -22.20
CA GLY A 154 1.46 -12.99 -22.77
C GLY A 154 1.70 -14.39 -22.17
N GLY A 155 1.66 -15.42 -23.02
CA GLY A 155 1.85 -16.81 -22.58
C GLY A 155 3.14 -17.04 -21.79
N ALA A 156 4.24 -16.35 -22.13
CA ALA A 156 5.51 -16.48 -21.40
C ALA A 156 5.40 -16.03 -19.93
N GLY A 157 4.54 -15.06 -19.62
CA GLY A 157 4.30 -14.61 -18.25
C GLY A 157 3.70 -15.69 -17.36
N TYR A 158 3.09 -16.73 -17.94
CA TYR A 158 2.46 -17.83 -17.22
C TYR A 158 3.35 -19.09 -17.11
N VAL A 159 4.52 -19.09 -17.74
CA VAL A 159 5.41 -20.27 -17.77
C VAL A 159 6.44 -20.15 -16.64
N GLU A 160 6.50 -21.15 -15.75
CA GLU A 160 7.31 -21.12 -14.52
C GLU A 160 8.83 -21.03 -14.77
N ASP A 161 9.35 -21.60 -15.86
CA ASP A 161 10.79 -21.59 -16.17
C ASP A 161 11.32 -20.21 -16.60
N THR A 162 10.43 -19.26 -16.90
CA THR A 162 10.79 -17.85 -17.12
C THR A 162 11.12 -17.11 -15.82
N GLY A 163 10.71 -17.67 -14.68
CA GLY A 163 10.81 -17.02 -13.37
C GLY A 163 9.83 -15.87 -13.13
N LEU A 164 9.00 -15.50 -14.11
CA LEU A 164 8.00 -14.43 -13.97
C LEU A 164 6.87 -14.78 -12.98
N PRO A 165 6.30 -16.02 -12.99
CA PRO A 165 5.23 -16.37 -12.05
C PRO A 165 5.59 -16.20 -10.57
N VAL A 166 6.88 -16.26 -10.23
CA VAL A 166 7.39 -16.01 -8.87
C VAL A 166 7.02 -14.60 -8.39
N LEU A 167 7.01 -13.58 -9.27
CA LEU A 167 6.64 -12.22 -8.89
C LEU A 167 5.21 -12.16 -8.36
N LEU A 168 4.26 -12.80 -9.04
CA LEU A 168 2.87 -12.84 -8.59
C LEU A 168 2.71 -13.68 -7.32
N ARG A 169 3.29 -14.89 -7.31
CA ARG A 169 3.18 -15.80 -6.16
C ARG A 169 3.78 -15.19 -4.89
N ASP A 170 4.92 -14.50 -5.00
CA ASP A 170 5.58 -13.86 -3.87
C ASP A 170 4.92 -12.52 -3.48
N SER A 171 4.34 -11.76 -4.42
CA SER A 171 3.52 -10.58 -4.08
C SER A 171 2.26 -10.95 -3.28
N GLN A 172 1.68 -12.13 -3.51
CA GLN A 172 0.42 -12.55 -2.89
C GLN A 172 0.49 -12.72 -1.37
N VAL A 173 1.68 -12.88 -0.77
CA VAL A 173 1.79 -12.96 0.70
C VAL A 173 1.67 -11.58 1.35
N LEU A 174 2.01 -10.50 0.64
CA LEU A 174 2.10 -9.14 1.18
C LEU A 174 0.78 -8.58 1.73
N PRO A 175 -0.40 -8.83 1.12
CA PRO A 175 -1.68 -8.44 1.72
C PRO A 175 -2.18 -9.41 2.80
N ILE A 176 -1.45 -10.49 3.11
CA ILE A 176 -1.88 -11.58 4.01
C ILE A 176 -1.14 -11.54 5.36
N TRP A 177 0.18 -11.70 5.36
CA TRP A 177 0.96 -11.76 6.61
C TRP A 177 1.10 -10.38 7.27
N GLU A 178 1.52 -10.31 8.52
CA GLU A 178 1.66 -9.04 9.27
C GLU A 178 0.39 -8.16 9.28
N GLY A 179 -0.78 -8.82 9.21
CA GLY A 179 -2.11 -8.20 9.19
C GLY A 179 -2.72 -8.17 7.80
N THR A 180 -3.88 -8.79 7.64
CA THR A 180 -4.65 -8.71 6.39
C THR A 180 -5.16 -7.29 6.15
N THR A 181 -5.56 -6.98 4.92
CA THR A 181 -6.13 -5.65 4.61
C THR A 181 -7.26 -5.27 5.56
N ASN A 182 -8.21 -6.17 5.85
CA ASN A 182 -9.31 -5.87 6.78
C ASN A 182 -8.83 -5.68 8.22
N VAL A 183 -7.91 -6.53 8.69
CA VAL A 183 -7.36 -6.41 10.05
C VAL A 183 -6.64 -5.07 10.24
N LEU A 184 -5.87 -4.63 9.23
CA LEU A 184 -5.19 -3.33 9.30
C LEU A 184 -6.13 -2.15 9.11
N SER A 185 -7.24 -2.31 8.39
CA SER A 185 -8.31 -1.30 8.35
C SER A 185 -8.99 -1.14 9.72
N LEU A 186 -9.20 -2.23 10.46
CA LEU A 186 -9.70 -2.17 11.83
C LEU A 186 -8.64 -1.60 12.80
N ASP A 187 -7.37 -1.94 12.61
CA ASP A 187 -6.26 -1.35 13.38
C ASP A 187 -6.16 0.17 13.17
N LEU A 188 -6.42 0.66 11.95
CA LEU A 188 -6.45 2.10 11.67
C LEU A 188 -7.56 2.80 12.47
N LEU A 189 -8.76 2.21 12.56
CA LEU A 189 -9.83 2.77 13.40
C LEU A 189 -9.43 2.87 14.87
N ARG A 190 -8.75 1.83 15.39
CA ARG A 190 -8.20 1.86 16.75
C ARG A 190 -7.12 2.94 16.90
N ALA A 191 -6.22 3.03 15.93
CA ALA A 191 -5.14 4.01 15.90
C ALA A 191 -5.67 5.44 15.93
N LEU A 192 -6.76 5.72 15.18
CA LEU A 192 -7.44 7.01 15.21
C LEU A 192 -7.94 7.37 16.61
N GLY A 193 -8.45 6.41 17.39
CA GLY A 193 -8.82 6.64 18.78
C GLY A 193 -7.61 6.93 19.68
N GLU A 194 -6.50 6.21 19.48
CA GLU A 194 -5.24 6.38 20.23
C GLU A 194 -4.57 7.75 19.97
N THR A 195 -4.64 8.24 18.73
CA THR A 195 -4.00 9.50 18.31
C THR A 195 -4.92 10.73 18.40
N GLY A 196 -6.14 10.59 18.92
CA GLY A 196 -7.09 11.70 19.02
C GLY A 196 -7.69 12.15 17.67
N GLY A 197 -7.74 11.26 16.68
CA GLY A 197 -8.41 11.47 15.40
C GLY A 197 -7.48 11.58 14.19
N PRO A 198 -8.01 12.02 13.03
CA PRO A 198 -7.30 12.02 11.75
C PRO A 198 -6.42 13.26 11.50
N ALA A 199 -6.28 14.16 12.49
CA ALA A 199 -5.57 15.43 12.31
C ALA A 199 -4.12 15.31 11.80
N PRO A 200 -3.29 14.32 12.24
CA PRO A 200 -1.94 14.13 11.68
C PRO A 200 -1.95 13.83 10.19
N LEU A 201 -2.90 13.01 9.71
CA LEU A 201 -3.06 12.69 8.28
C LEU A 201 -3.49 13.92 7.48
N ALA A 202 -4.38 14.74 8.04
CA ALA A 202 -4.82 15.98 7.39
C ALA A 202 -3.67 16.98 7.24
N ARG A 203 -2.85 17.14 8.29
CA ARG A 203 -1.64 17.98 8.24
C ARG A 203 -0.62 17.47 7.21
N GLU A 204 -0.41 16.16 7.13
CA GLU A 204 0.46 15.56 6.12
C GLU A 204 -0.06 15.83 4.69
N LEU A 205 -1.38 15.77 4.48
CA LEU A 205 -2.00 16.12 3.22
C LEU A 205 -1.76 17.60 2.88
N GLU A 206 -2.03 18.53 3.82
CA GLU A 206 -1.75 19.96 3.61
C GLU A 206 -0.29 20.21 3.24
N ARG A 207 0.64 19.61 4.00
CA ARG A 207 2.09 19.72 3.77
C ARG A 207 2.48 19.30 2.36
N CYS A 208 1.78 18.32 1.78
CA CYS A 208 2.04 17.83 0.43
C CYS A 208 1.47 18.74 -0.67
N LEU A 209 0.38 19.45 -0.39
CA LEU A 209 -0.37 20.21 -1.38
C LEU A 209 -0.04 21.72 -1.36
N VAL A 210 0.94 22.16 -0.55
CA VAL A 210 1.42 23.55 -0.56
C VAL A 210 2.06 23.88 -1.90
N ASP A 211 1.56 24.93 -2.55
CA ASP A 211 2.07 25.48 -3.82
C ASP A 211 2.40 24.38 -4.86
N PRO A 212 1.39 23.65 -5.36
CA PRO A 212 1.62 22.48 -6.20
C PRO A 212 2.25 22.86 -7.56
N GLY A 213 2.21 24.14 -7.95
CA GLY A 213 2.73 24.62 -9.22
C GLY A 213 1.81 24.34 -10.41
N PRO A 214 2.18 24.86 -11.60
CA PRO A 214 1.35 24.76 -12.80
C PRO A 214 1.20 23.31 -13.28
N GLY A 215 -0.01 22.93 -13.69
CA GLY A 215 -0.31 21.58 -14.20
C GLY A 215 -0.50 20.50 -13.13
N LEU A 216 -0.40 20.86 -11.83
CA LEU A 216 -0.62 19.99 -10.68
C LEU A 216 -1.80 20.41 -9.80
N VAL A 217 -2.44 21.55 -10.11
CA VAL A 217 -3.63 22.06 -9.40
C VAL A 217 -4.77 21.04 -9.38
N GLU A 218 -5.12 20.46 -10.54
CA GLU A 218 -6.22 19.48 -10.58
C GLU A 218 -5.87 18.17 -9.85
N PRO A 219 -4.68 17.55 -10.03
CA PRO A 219 -4.25 16.44 -9.19
C PRO A 219 -4.27 16.73 -7.68
N ALA A 220 -3.83 17.92 -7.26
CA ALA A 220 -3.88 18.35 -5.86
C ALA A 220 -5.33 18.43 -5.35
N ALA A 221 -6.22 19.06 -6.13
CA ALA A 221 -7.63 19.15 -5.81
C ALA A 221 -8.31 17.76 -5.76
N ALA A 222 -7.92 16.83 -6.63
CA ALA A 222 -8.42 15.47 -6.62
C ALA A 222 -8.00 14.70 -5.35
N ALA A 223 -6.74 14.82 -4.92
CA ALA A 223 -6.27 14.25 -3.65
C ALA A 223 -7.06 14.79 -2.46
N ARG A 224 -7.25 16.12 -2.42
CA ARG A 224 -8.05 16.81 -1.41
C ARG A 224 -9.49 16.28 -1.35
N ARG A 225 -10.20 16.28 -2.49
CA ARG A 225 -11.59 15.81 -2.56
C ARG A 225 -11.75 14.36 -2.09
N SER A 226 -10.87 13.46 -2.51
CA SER A 226 -10.90 12.06 -2.10
C SER A 226 -10.62 11.89 -0.60
N PHE A 227 -9.68 12.65 -0.05
CA PHE A 227 -9.38 12.62 1.39
C PHE A 227 -10.51 13.21 2.23
N ASP A 228 -11.04 14.37 1.84
CA ASP A 228 -12.15 15.02 2.54
C ASP A 228 -13.41 14.15 2.50
N GLY A 229 -13.66 13.45 1.38
CA GLY A 229 -14.71 12.44 1.30
C GLY A 229 -14.54 11.30 2.30
N ALA A 230 -13.30 10.84 2.53
CA ALA A 230 -12.99 9.85 3.56
C ALA A 230 -13.23 10.35 4.98
N LEU A 231 -12.87 11.60 5.27
CA LEU A 231 -13.13 12.21 6.57
C LEU A 231 -14.62 12.48 6.80
N ALA A 232 -15.34 12.93 5.77
CA ALA A 232 -16.78 13.12 5.83
C ALA A 232 -17.51 11.80 6.11
N TRP A 233 -17.10 10.71 5.44
CA TRP A 233 -17.63 9.37 5.71
C TRP A 233 -17.36 8.93 7.15
N LEU A 234 -16.12 9.13 7.65
CA LEU A 234 -15.74 8.78 9.03
C LEU A 234 -16.61 9.54 10.04
N ALA A 235 -16.80 10.84 9.85
CA ALA A 235 -17.61 11.67 10.73
C ALA A 235 -19.10 11.26 10.72
N ALA A 236 -19.65 10.98 9.54
CA ALA A 236 -21.04 10.57 9.38
C ALA A 236 -21.34 9.17 9.97
N THR A 237 -20.32 8.33 10.12
CA THR A 237 -20.45 6.92 10.55
C THR A 237 -19.90 6.70 11.96
N ALA A 238 -19.41 7.73 12.64
CA ALA A 238 -18.68 7.62 13.91
C ALA A 238 -19.49 6.95 15.03
N ASP A 239 -20.81 7.16 15.06
CA ASP A 239 -21.70 6.67 16.11
C ASP A 239 -22.26 5.26 15.84
N ASP A 240 -22.09 4.72 14.63
CA ASP A 240 -22.51 3.36 14.28
C ASP A 240 -21.29 2.45 14.12
N ARG A 241 -21.01 1.67 15.17
CA ARG A 241 -19.85 0.78 15.19
C ARG A 241 -19.89 -0.28 14.10
N ALA A 242 -21.07 -0.83 13.80
CA ALA A 242 -21.20 -1.89 12.81
C ALA A 242 -20.97 -1.34 11.39
N ALA A 243 -21.57 -0.19 11.08
CA ALA A 243 -21.34 0.50 9.81
C ALA A 243 -19.88 0.95 9.65
N LEU A 244 -19.25 1.42 10.73
CA LEU A 244 -17.86 1.84 10.72
C LEU A 244 -16.92 0.67 10.38
N GLU A 245 -17.12 -0.50 11.00
CA GLU A 245 -16.34 -1.71 10.70
C GLU A 245 -16.59 -2.21 9.27
N ALA A 246 -17.85 -2.20 8.82
CA ALA A 246 -18.22 -2.63 7.47
C ALA A 246 -17.59 -1.76 6.37
N GLY A 247 -17.44 -0.44 6.60
CA GLY A 247 -16.80 0.49 5.66
C GLY A 247 -15.29 0.68 5.85
N ALA A 248 -14.70 0.19 6.95
CA ALA A 248 -13.31 0.44 7.33
C ALA A 248 -12.31 0.16 6.20
N ARG A 249 -12.54 -0.91 5.43
CA ARG A 249 -11.67 -1.28 4.31
C ARG A 249 -11.64 -0.22 3.21
N ARG A 250 -12.82 0.27 2.81
CA ARG A 250 -12.93 1.28 1.75
C ARG A 250 -12.33 2.59 2.21
N PHE A 251 -12.63 3.00 3.43
CA PHE A 251 -12.06 4.18 4.08
C PHE A 251 -10.53 4.16 4.10
N ALA A 252 -9.92 3.08 4.61
CA ALA A 252 -8.48 2.96 4.73
C ALA A 252 -7.77 3.00 3.35
N LEU A 253 -8.35 2.35 2.34
CA LEU A 253 -7.84 2.41 0.97
C LEU A 253 -7.98 3.81 0.36
N ALA A 254 -9.12 4.48 0.55
CA ALA A 254 -9.30 5.85 0.07
C ALA A 254 -8.28 6.82 0.68
N LEU A 255 -8.02 6.72 1.99
CA LEU A 255 -6.95 7.49 2.65
C LEU A 255 -5.58 7.21 2.02
N GLY A 256 -5.23 5.93 1.84
CA GLY A 256 -3.96 5.52 1.23
C GLY A 256 -3.79 6.13 -0.16
N ARG A 257 -4.80 5.99 -1.03
CA ARG A 257 -4.79 6.51 -2.41
C ARG A 257 -4.69 8.04 -2.47
N SER A 258 -5.40 8.75 -1.59
CA SER A 258 -5.32 10.20 -1.51
C SER A 258 -3.93 10.68 -1.09
N LEU A 259 -3.31 10.00 -0.13
CA LEU A 259 -1.97 10.34 0.37
C LEU A 259 -0.87 9.99 -0.64
N GLU A 260 -0.98 8.87 -1.37
CA GLU A 260 -0.10 8.57 -2.51
C GLU A 260 -0.11 9.70 -3.53
N LEU A 261 -1.30 10.15 -3.95
CA LEU A 261 -1.42 11.23 -4.92
C LEU A 261 -0.83 12.54 -4.39
N ALA A 262 -1.11 12.90 -3.14
CA ALA A 262 -0.57 14.12 -2.55
C ALA A 262 0.95 14.11 -2.47
N LEU A 263 1.55 12.99 -2.05
CA LEU A 263 3.00 12.84 -2.01
C LEU A 263 3.62 12.92 -3.41
N VAL A 264 2.98 12.33 -4.43
CA VAL A 264 3.41 12.44 -5.83
C VAL A 264 3.27 13.88 -6.35
N VAL A 265 2.23 14.62 -5.96
CA VAL A 265 2.09 16.05 -6.27
C VAL A 265 3.24 16.85 -5.67
N ARG A 266 3.57 16.64 -4.40
CA ARG A 266 4.73 17.29 -3.74
C ARG A 266 6.03 16.99 -4.48
N HIS A 267 6.26 15.71 -4.82
CA HIS A 267 7.44 15.31 -5.58
C HIS A 267 7.47 15.94 -6.97
N ALA A 268 6.33 15.96 -7.68
CA ALA A 268 6.23 16.54 -9.01
C ALA A 268 6.47 18.05 -9.03
N ALA A 269 6.00 18.79 -8.01
CA ALA A 269 6.30 20.20 -7.86
C ALA A 269 7.81 20.44 -7.68
N TRP A 270 8.48 19.59 -6.88
CA TRP A 270 9.94 19.63 -6.75
C TRP A 270 10.65 19.27 -8.05
N ALA A 271 10.25 18.19 -8.73
CA ALA A 271 10.85 17.70 -9.95
C ALA A 271 10.72 18.70 -11.11
N ALA A 272 9.59 19.38 -11.22
CA ALA A 272 9.36 20.41 -12.23
C ALA A 272 10.35 21.59 -12.09
N ARG A 273 10.70 21.99 -10.86
CA ARG A 273 11.74 23.01 -10.61
C ARG A 273 13.15 22.55 -11.03
N HIS A 274 13.36 21.25 -11.18
CA HIS A 274 14.60 20.63 -11.61
C HIS A 274 14.54 20.12 -13.07
N GLY A 275 13.49 20.50 -13.82
CA GLY A 275 13.36 20.17 -15.24
C GLY A 275 12.85 18.76 -15.56
N ASP A 276 12.31 18.02 -14.58
CA ASP A 276 11.70 16.70 -14.82
C ASP A 276 10.16 16.75 -14.78
N PRO A 277 9.48 16.59 -15.93
CA PRO A 277 8.02 16.61 -16.01
C PRO A 277 7.36 15.24 -15.74
N ALA A 278 8.12 14.15 -15.64
CA ALA A 278 7.56 12.80 -15.57
C ALA A 278 6.67 12.56 -14.34
N PRO A 279 7.03 13.00 -13.12
CA PRO A 279 6.18 12.82 -11.95
C PRO A 279 4.83 13.54 -12.07
N ALA A 280 4.75 14.64 -12.81
CA ALA A 280 3.47 15.32 -13.05
C ALA A 280 2.51 14.50 -13.93
N ALA A 281 3.06 13.68 -14.84
CA ALA A 281 2.24 12.73 -15.60
C ALA A 281 1.73 11.59 -14.69
N ALA A 282 2.55 11.11 -13.75
CA ALA A 282 2.11 10.13 -12.75
C ALA A 282 0.99 10.69 -11.87
N ALA A 283 1.12 11.94 -11.38
CA ALA A 283 0.08 12.61 -10.60
C ALA A 283 -1.27 12.67 -11.34
N ARG A 284 -1.27 13.08 -12.62
CA ARG A 284 -2.51 13.14 -13.44
C ARG A 284 -3.13 11.75 -13.63
N ARG A 285 -2.32 10.71 -13.83
CA ARG A 285 -2.80 9.33 -13.99
C ARG A 285 -3.38 8.76 -12.69
N LEU A 286 -2.73 9.01 -11.55
CA LEU A 286 -3.24 8.62 -10.24
C LEU A 286 -4.55 9.34 -9.90
N ALA A 287 -4.66 10.63 -10.19
CA ALA A 287 -5.88 11.41 -9.98
C ALA A 287 -7.10 10.82 -10.71
N ALA A 288 -6.90 10.32 -11.95
CA ALA A 288 -7.95 9.68 -12.73
C ALA A 288 -8.36 8.28 -12.22
N ARG A 289 -7.64 7.72 -11.24
CA ARG A 289 -7.85 6.36 -10.69
C ARG A 289 -8.17 6.38 -9.20
N LEU A 290 -8.51 7.54 -8.64
CA LEU A 290 -9.02 7.63 -7.28
C LEU A 290 -10.37 6.91 -7.17
N PRO A 291 -10.69 6.32 -6.00
CA PRO A 291 -11.98 5.68 -5.79
C PRO A 291 -13.13 6.70 -5.94
N ALA A 292 -14.23 6.26 -6.59
CA ALA A 292 -15.31 7.15 -7.03
C ALA A 292 -16.21 7.68 -5.89
N SER A 293 -16.42 6.90 -4.82
CA SER A 293 -17.10 7.35 -3.59
C SER A 293 -16.94 6.31 -2.46
N LEU A 294 -17.20 6.74 -1.22
CA LEU A 294 -17.32 5.87 -0.04
C LEU A 294 -18.79 5.72 0.35
N ASP A 295 -19.59 5.17 -0.56
CA ASP A 295 -21.01 4.98 -0.28
C ASP A 295 -21.22 4.06 0.94
N VAL A 296 -22.21 4.42 1.74
CA VAL A 296 -22.71 3.57 2.83
C VAL A 296 -23.59 2.51 2.18
N PHE A 297 -23.23 1.24 2.40
CA PHE A 297 -24.05 0.12 1.96
C PHE A 297 -25.02 -0.27 3.07
N ASP A 298 -26.17 -0.83 2.67
CA ASP A 298 -27.09 -1.44 3.62
C ASP A 298 -26.38 -2.63 4.29
N PRO A 299 -26.20 -2.62 5.62
CA PRO A 299 -25.54 -3.72 6.32
C PRO A 299 -26.27 -5.06 6.14
N THR A 300 -27.59 -5.03 5.88
CA THR A 300 -28.39 -6.25 5.67
C THR A 300 -28.12 -6.93 4.33
N ASP A 301 -27.59 -6.21 3.32
CA ASP A 301 -27.20 -6.81 2.04
C ASP A 301 -26.12 -7.89 2.21
N ALA A 302 -25.21 -7.70 3.18
CA ALA A 302 -24.18 -8.69 3.47
C ALA A 302 -24.80 -10.00 3.97
N ASP A 303 -25.79 -9.93 4.85
CA ASP A 303 -26.49 -11.10 5.40
C ASP A 303 -27.28 -11.83 4.31
N LEU A 304 -27.96 -11.08 3.44
CA LEU A 304 -28.69 -11.64 2.29
C LEU A 304 -27.76 -12.37 1.31
N LEU A 305 -26.57 -11.82 1.05
CA LEU A 305 -25.61 -12.40 0.11
C LEU A 305 -24.82 -13.58 0.69
N LEU A 306 -24.58 -13.58 2.01
CA LEU A 306 -23.81 -14.62 2.69
C LEU A 306 -24.69 -15.73 3.28
N GLY A 307 -26.01 -15.60 3.16
CA GLY A 307 -26.97 -16.62 3.59
C GLY A 307 -27.05 -16.73 5.11
N GLY A 308 -27.20 -15.59 5.79
CA GLY A 308 -27.36 -15.49 7.25
C GLY A 308 -28.39 -16.47 7.83
#